data_AF-A0A942GIU9-F1
#
_entry.id   AF-A0A942GIU9-F1
#
_cell.length_a   1.000
_cell.length_b   1.000
_cell.length_c   1.000
_cell.angle_alpha   90.00
_cell.angle_beta   90.00
_cell.angle_gamma   90.00
#
_symmetry.space_group_name_H-M   'P 1'
#
loop_
_entity.id
_entity.type
_entity.pdbx_description
1 polymer ?
#
loop_
_entity_poly.entity_id
_entity_poly.type
_entity_poly.pdbx_seq_one_letter_code
_entity_poly.pdbx_strand_id
1 'polypeptide(L)'
;MQRFKYFFLFPANHSAFRIIIKNFTFIIISILLTLTGCKKNEIVEPIIPTPEEIKPGRRDYVWKEYVLEPSYNYVALLNSMWGASPNDIWVCGQAYLSMSQVWHFDGSNWIESGDLVPDRDQTSVWGSAANDIWMSNESGKMFHYDGKEWTEKTRLKVDWFDYV
;
A
#
# COMPACT_ATOMS: atom_id res chain seq x y z
N MET A 1 -4.17 38.48 84.73
CA MET A 1 -3.99 37.18 84.06
C MET A 1 -5.17 36.27 84.41
N GLN A 2 -6.19 36.17 83.54
CA GLN A 2 -7.37 35.35 83.78
C GLN A 2 -7.49 34.27 82.68
N ARG A 3 -7.65 33.02 83.13
CA ARG A 3 -8.10 31.88 82.32
C ARG A 3 -9.62 31.91 82.25
N PHE A 4 -10.20 31.67 81.07
CA PHE A 4 -11.55 31.11 80.95
C PHE A 4 -11.57 30.06 79.82
N LYS A 5 -11.96 28.84 80.19
CA LYS A 5 -12.29 27.72 79.30
C LYS A 5 -13.65 28.02 78.67
N TYR A 6 -13.77 27.91 77.34
CA TYR A 6 -15.07 27.77 76.68
C TYR A 6 -15.18 26.37 76.08
N PHE A 7 -15.84 25.51 76.84
CA PHE A 7 -16.56 24.34 76.34
C PHE A 7 -17.72 24.87 75.49
N PHE A 8 -17.74 24.57 74.20
CA PHE A 8 -18.97 24.68 73.40
C PHE A 8 -19.43 23.27 73.04
N LEU A 9 -20.35 22.77 73.86
CA LEU A 9 -21.28 21.72 73.50
C LEU A 9 -22.19 22.26 72.40
N PHE A 10 -22.22 21.60 71.24
CA PHE A 10 -23.35 21.72 70.31
C PHE A 10 -24.21 20.45 70.41
N PRO A 11 -25.54 20.58 70.50
CA PRO A 11 -26.43 19.44 70.65
C PRO A 11 -26.51 18.64 69.35
N ALA A 12 -26.45 17.32 69.48
CA ALA A 12 -26.69 16.39 68.38
C ALA A 12 -28.15 16.48 67.92
N ASN A 13 -28.44 17.34 66.94
CA ASN A 13 -29.73 17.34 66.27
C ASN A 13 -29.77 16.15 65.30
N HIS A 14 -30.27 15.02 65.80
CA HIS A 14 -30.29 13.70 65.14
C HIS A 14 -30.90 13.70 63.73
N SER A 15 -31.75 14.68 63.40
CA SER A 15 -32.44 14.81 62.11
C SER A 15 -31.56 15.41 61.01
N ALA A 16 -30.83 16.49 61.28
CA ALA A 16 -29.96 17.15 60.31
C ALA A 16 -28.76 16.26 59.92
N PHE A 17 -28.17 15.58 60.90
CA PHE A 17 -27.06 14.64 60.67
C PHE A 17 -27.47 13.44 59.80
N ARG A 18 -28.71 12.93 59.98
CA ARG A 18 -29.27 11.85 59.16
C ARG A 18 -29.53 12.27 57.70
N ILE A 19 -29.90 13.52 57.47
CA ILE A 19 -30.13 14.07 56.11
C ILE A 19 -28.81 14.25 55.37
N ILE A 20 -27.79 14.80 56.05
CA ILE A 20 -26.45 14.99 55.49
C ILE A 20 -25.83 13.64 55.11
N ILE A 21 -25.93 12.62 56.00
CA ILE A 21 -25.43 11.28 55.70
C ILE A 21 -26.18 10.63 54.54
N LYS A 22 -27.51 10.76 54.46
CA LYS A 22 -28.32 10.25 53.34
C LYS A 22 -27.93 10.88 52.00
N ASN A 23 -27.67 12.18 51.97
CA ASN A 23 -27.24 12.89 50.76
C ASN A 23 -25.83 12.45 50.33
N PHE A 24 -24.91 12.27 51.28
CA PHE A 24 -23.57 11.73 50.98
C PHE A 24 -23.63 10.28 50.49
N THR A 25 -24.51 9.43 51.05
CA THR A 25 -24.67 8.05 50.57
C THR A 25 -25.25 8.01 49.16
N PHE A 26 -26.21 8.90 48.83
CA PHE A 26 -26.78 8.99 47.49
C PHE A 26 -25.74 9.42 46.45
N ILE A 27 -24.90 10.40 46.80
CA ILE A 27 -23.80 10.86 45.94
C ILE A 27 -22.76 9.75 45.73
N ILE A 28 -22.38 9.03 46.79
CA ILE A 28 -21.44 7.91 46.71
C ILE A 28 -21.99 6.77 45.83
N ILE A 29 -23.27 6.42 45.99
CA ILE A 29 -23.93 5.38 45.16
C ILE A 29 -24.00 5.84 43.69
N SER A 30 -24.32 7.10 43.43
CA SER A 30 -24.34 7.65 42.07
C SER A 30 -22.95 7.62 41.42
N ILE A 31 -21.90 7.95 42.17
CA ILE A 31 -20.50 7.87 41.71
C ILE A 31 -20.08 6.40 41.48
N LEU A 32 -20.48 5.47 42.35
CA LEU A 32 -20.19 4.04 42.16
C LEU A 32 -20.90 3.47 40.92
N LEU A 33 -22.13 3.92 40.64
CA LEU A 33 -22.88 3.52 39.45
C LEU A 33 -22.27 4.07 38.16
N THR A 34 -21.71 5.29 38.17
CA THR A 34 -21.01 5.84 37.00
C THR A 34 -19.64 5.21 36.78
N LEU A 35 -18.92 4.85 37.84
CA LEU A 35 -17.61 4.19 37.76
C LEU A 35 -17.69 2.71 37.32
N THR A 36 -18.83 2.04 37.55
CA THR A 36 -19.05 0.65 37.12
C THR A 36 -19.67 0.54 35.73
N GLY A 37 -20.11 1.65 35.12
CA GLY A 37 -20.77 1.69 33.82
C GLY A 37 -19.86 1.60 32.59
N CYS A 38 -18.53 1.66 32.74
CA CYS A 38 -17.58 1.49 31.64
C CYS A 38 -16.94 0.09 31.66
N LYS A 39 -17.70 -0.94 31.29
CA LYS A 39 -17.05 -2.07 30.61
C LYS A 39 -16.80 -1.61 29.18
N LYS A 40 -15.52 -1.46 28.84
CA LYS A 40 -15.07 -1.33 27.45
C LYS A 40 -15.57 -2.60 26.75
N ASN A 41 -16.66 -2.49 26.00
CA ASN A 41 -17.04 -3.57 25.10
C ASN A 41 -15.81 -3.82 24.24
N GLU A 42 -15.30 -5.05 24.27
CA GLU A 42 -14.29 -5.46 23.31
C GLU A 42 -14.89 -5.16 21.94
N ILE A 43 -14.29 -4.20 21.25
CA ILE A 43 -14.59 -3.94 19.85
C ILE A 43 -14.05 -5.20 19.18
N VAL A 44 -14.93 -6.17 18.94
CA VAL A 44 -14.63 -7.25 18.02
C VAL A 44 -14.46 -6.55 16.70
N GLU A 45 -13.20 -6.34 16.29
CA GLU A 45 -12.89 -5.85 14.96
C GLU A 45 -13.66 -6.74 13.96
N PRO A 46 -14.32 -6.14 12.95
CA PRO A 46 -15.02 -6.94 11.96
C PRO A 46 -14.02 -7.94 11.40
N ILE A 47 -14.36 -9.23 11.43
CA ILE A 47 -13.59 -10.27 10.77
C ILE A 47 -13.65 -9.93 9.28
N ILE A 48 -12.65 -9.20 8.78
CA ILE A 48 -12.47 -9.03 7.35
C ILE A 48 -12.09 -10.43 6.87
N PRO A 49 -12.95 -11.12 6.09
CA PRO A 49 -12.56 -12.39 5.53
C PRO A 49 -11.27 -12.14 4.75
N THR A 50 -10.23 -12.90 5.08
CA THR A 50 -9.00 -12.95 4.30
C THR A 50 -9.42 -13.05 2.84
N PRO A 51 -8.98 -12.14 1.95
CA PRO A 51 -9.42 -12.14 0.56
C PRO A 51 -9.25 -13.55 0.02
N GLU A 52 -10.36 -14.22 -0.25
CA GLU A 52 -10.35 -15.61 -0.67
C GLU A 52 -9.51 -15.66 -1.95
N GLU A 53 -8.46 -16.48 -1.94
CA GLU A 53 -7.56 -16.59 -3.08
C GLU A 53 -8.39 -16.90 -4.33
N ILE A 54 -8.41 -15.97 -5.29
CA ILE A 54 -9.28 -16.04 -6.45
C ILE A 54 -8.84 -17.23 -7.31
N LYS A 55 -9.59 -18.32 -7.26
CA LYS A 55 -9.30 -19.52 -8.07
C LYS A 55 -9.68 -19.29 -9.53
N PRO A 56 -8.86 -19.77 -10.50
CA PRO A 56 -9.19 -19.71 -11.91
C PRO A 56 -10.56 -20.33 -12.24
N GLY A 57 -11.25 -19.77 -13.23
CA GLY A 57 -12.53 -20.31 -13.75
C GLY A 57 -13.80 -19.60 -13.24
N ARG A 58 -13.68 -18.62 -12.34
CA ARG A 58 -14.82 -17.74 -12.04
C ARG A 58 -15.14 -16.82 -13.22
N ARG A 59 -16.32 -16.22 -13.23
CA ARG A 59 -16.78 -15.27 -14.28
C ARG A 59 -17.06 -13.86 -13.73
N ASP A 60 -16.81 -13.64 -12.45
CA ASP A 60 -17.10 -12.42 -11.69
C ASP A 60 -15.83 -11.58 -11.44
N TYR A 61 -14.83 -11.66 -12.32
CA TYR A 61 -13.66 -10.81 -12.22
C TYR A 61 -14.05 -9.34 -12.37
N VAL A 62 -13.52 -8.52 -11.47
CA VAL A 62 -13.62 -7.07 -11.55
C VAL A 62 -12.29 -6.55 -12.06
N TRP A 63 -12.32 -5.75 -13.13
CA TRP A 63 -11.13 -5.12 -13.66
C TRP A 63 -10.77 -3.89 -12.84
N LYS A 64 -9.47 -3.71 -12.58
CA LYS A 64 -8.90 -2.47 -12.11
C LYS A 64 -8.17 -1.80 -13.26
N GLU A 65 -8.54 -0.58 -13.56
CA GLU A 65 -7.87 0.22 -14.58
C GLU A 65 -6.58 0.84 -14.01
N TYR A 66 -5.55 0.84 -14.84
CA TYR A 66 -4.29 1.55 -14.58
C TYR A 66 -4.00 2.44 -15.77
N VAL A 67 -3.75 3.72 -15.51
CA VAL A 67 -3.34 4.69 -16.52
C VAL A 67 -1.84 4.87 -16.41
N LEU A 68 -1.13 4.66 -17.51
CA LEU A 68 0.31 4.90 -17.62
C LEU A 68 0.51 6.30 -18.19
N GLU A 69 1.10 7.19 -17.40
CA GLU A 69 1.36 8.57 -17.78
C GLU A 69 2.83 8.74 -18.19
N PRO A 70 3.17 8.70 -19.50
CA PRO A 70 4.56 8.82 -19.92
C PRO A 70 5.14 10.17 -19.51
N SER A 71 6.44 10.19 -19.18
CA SER A 71 7.19 11.41 -18.84
C SER A 71 7.11 12.50 -19.92
N TYR A 72 6.74 12.13 -21.14
CA TYR A 72 6.55 13.02 -22.27
C TYR A 72 5.18 12.82 -22.91
N ASN A 73 4.57 13.91 -23.39
CA ASN A 73 3.23 13.92 -24.03
C ASN A 73 3.22 13.31 -25.44
N TYR A 74 3.66 12.06 -25.57
CA TYR A 74 3.63 11.29 -26.81
C TYR A 74 2.76 10.05 -26.66
N VAL A 75 2.32 9.51 -27.79
CA VAL A 75 1.57 8.25 -27.82
C VAL A 75 2.53 7.09 -27.49
N ALA A 76 2.13 6.27 -26.52
CA ALA A 76 2.79 5.00 -26.20
C ALA A 76 2.12 3.86 -26.96
N LEU A 77 2.88 3.11 -27.76
CA LEU A 77 2.42 1.88 -28.39
C LEU A 77 3.02 0.68 -27.65
N LEU A 78 2.34 0.27 -26.58
CA LEU A 78 2.75 -0.90 -25.80
C LEU A 78 2.34 -2.17 -26.54
N ASN A 79 3.32 -2.96 -26.97
CA ASN A 79 3.12 -4.10 -27.86
C ASN A 79 3.55 -5.43 -27.24
N SER A 80 4.26 -5.42 -26.10
CA SER A 80 4.73 -6.63 -25.45
C SER A 80 4.65 -6.52 -23.93
N MET A 81 4.30 -7.64 -23.27
CA MET A 81 4.26 -7.74 -21.82
C MET A 81 4.70 -9.12 -21.35
N TRP A 82 5.31 -9.15 -20.17
CA TRP A 82 5.71 -10.36 -19.46
C TRP A 82 5.62 -10.12 -17.95
N GLY A 83 5.36 -11.16 -17.16
CA GLY A 83 5.38 -11.05 -15.71
C GLY A 83 5.90 -12.29 -15.02
N ALA A 84 6.74 -12.10 -14.00
CA ALA A 84 7.24 -13.17 -13.13
C ALA A 84 6.21 -13.56 -12.07
N SER A 85 5.37 -12.62 -11.67
CA SER A 85 4.33 -12.78 -10.65
C SER A 85 3.23 -11.71 -10.82
N PRO A 86 2.11 -11.77 -10.06
CA PRO A 86 1.12 -10.69 -10.05
C PRO A 86 1.67 -9.32 -9.62
N ASN A 87 2.84 -9.29 -8.98
CA ASN A 87 3.48 -8.08 -8.45
C ASN A 87 4.78 -7.71 -9.19
N ASP A 88 5.05 -8.34 -10.33
CA ASP A 88 6.24 -8.10 -11.11
C ASP A 88 5.91 -8.29 -12.59
N ILE A 89 5.56 -7.19 -13.25
CA ILE A 89 5.12 -7.17 -14.64
C ILE A 89 5.91 -6.11 -15.40
N TRP A 90 6.47 -6.50 -16.53
CA TRP A 90 7.16 -5.63 -17.46
C TRP A 90 6.33 -5.45 -18.72
N VAL A 91 6.24 -4.22 -19.19
CA VAL A 91 5.59 -3.85 -20.44
C VAL A 91 6.56 -2.98 -21.22
N CYS A 92 6.71 -3.26 -22.51
CA CYS A 92 7.52 -2.44 -23.38
C CYS A 92 6.78 -2.10 -24.67
N GLY A 93 7.28 -1.07 -25.35
CA GLY A 93 6.88 -0.76 -26.70
C GLY A 93 7.58 0.46 -27.27
N GLN A 94 7.09 0.86 -28.43
CA GLN A 94 7.63 1.98 -29.17
C GLN A 94 6.94 3.30 -28.77
N ALA A 95 7.74 4.37 -28.72
CA ALA A 95 7.23 5.73 -28.57
C ALA A 95 7.44 6.54 -29.86
N TYR A 96 6.74 7.67 -29.95
CA TYR A 96 7.09 8.71 -30.89
C TYR A 96 8.55 9.19 -30.68
N LEU A 97 9.25 9.52 -31.77
CA LEU A 97 10.67 9.94 -31.78
C LEU A 97 11.67 8.88 -31.27
N SER A 98 11.33 7.60 -31.44
CA SER A 98 12.20 6.50 -31.05
C SER A 98 12.58 6.54 -29.57
N MET A 99 11.65 6.81 -28.65
CA MET A 99 11.96 6.82 -27.21
C MET A 99 11.65 5.45 -26.59
N SER A 100 12.37 5.11 -25.53
CA SER A 100 12.14 3.88 -24.76
C SER A 100 10.87 4.01 -23.93
N GLN A 101 9.85 3.20 -24.21
CA GLN A 101 8.65 3.06 -23.36
C GLN A 101 8.71 1.71 -22.67
N VAL A 102 9.41 1.66 -21.53
CA VAL A 102 9.46 0.48 -20.68
C VAL A 102 8.83 0.83 -19.35
N TRP A 103 7.94 -0.03 -18.88
CA TRP A 103 7.19 0.12 -17.64
C TRP A 103 7.34 -1.13 -16.79
N HIS A 104 7.56 -0.96 -15.50
CA HIS A 104 7.64 -2.03 -14.51
C HIS A 104 6.58 -1.85 -13.43
N PHE A 105 5.77 -2.88 -13.20
CA PHE A 105 4.80 -2.93 -12.11
C PHE A 105 5.42 -3.64 -10.89
N ASP A 106 5.52 -2.93 -9.76
CA ASP A 106 6.13 -3.42 -8.52
C ASP A 106 5.11 -4.10 -7.56
N GLY A 107 3.89 -4.34 -8.03
CA GLY A 107 2.77 -4.83 -7.21
C GLY A 107 1.84 -3.73 -6.70
N SER A 108 2.28 -2.48 -6.71
CA SER A 108 1.49 -1.33 -6.28
C SER A 108 1.41 -0.25 -7.38
N ASN A 109 2.54 0.07 -8.00
CA ASN A 109 2.71 1.17 -8.93
C ASN A 109 3.35 0.70 -10.23
N TRP A 110 3.03 1.42 -11.30
CA TRP A 110 3.77 1.33 -12.55
C TRP A 110 4.86 2.40 -12.54
N ILE A 111 6.10 1.97 -12.81
CA ILE A 111 7.30 2.80 -12.82
C ILE A 111 7.82 2.85 -14.25
N GLU A 112 7.94 4.06 -14.81
CA GLU A 112 8.62 4.25 -16.09
C GLU A 112 10.10 3.92 -15.92
N SER A 113 10.56 2.90 -16.62
CA SER A 113 11.91 2.33 -16.54
C SER A 113 12.74 2.60 -17.80
N GLY A 114 12.27 3.49 -18.68
CA GLY A 114 12.83 3.70 -20.01
C GLY A 114 14.33 3.99 -20.04
N ASP A 115 14.83 4.79 -19.09
CA ASP A 115 16.26 5.14 -18.98
C ASP A 115 17.13 4.01 -18.38
N LEU A 116 16.52 3.02 -17.72
CA LEU A 116 17.23 1.90 -17.10
C LEU A 116 17.54 0.80 -18.12
N VAL A 117 16.72 0.67 -19.17
CA VAL A 117 16.95 -0.28 -20.25
C VAL A 117 17.82 0.41 -21.31
N PRO A 118 18.96 -0.16 -21.70
CA PRO A 118 19.81 0.44 -22.70
C PRO A 118 19.10 0.57 -24.05
N ASP A 119 19.42 1.66 -24.75
CA ASP A 119 18.88 1.98 -26.07
C ASP A 119 17.35 2.20 -26.06
N ARG A 120 16.75 2.36 -27.24
CA ARG A 120 15.35 2.73 -27.42
C ARG A 120 14.61 1.69 -28.26
N ASP A 121 13.31 1.91 -28.46
CA ASP A 121 12.46 1.10 -29.34
C ASP A 121 12.40 -0.37 -28.98
N GLN A 122 12.22 -0.67 -27.69
CA GLN A 122 12.04 -2.03 -27.20
C GLN A 122 10.77 -2.65 -27.79
N THR A 123 10.93 -3.80 -28.45
CA THR A 123 9.88 -4.47 -29.22
C THR A 123 9.34 -5.72 -28.56
N SER A 124 10.12 -6.34 -27.67
CA SER A 124 9.71 -7.55 -26.98
C SER A 124 10.33 -7.63 -25.59
N VAL A 125 9.59 -8.27 -24.68
CA VAL A 125 10.05 -8.63 -23.35
C VAL A 125 9.71 -10.08 -23.04
N TRP A 126 10.65 -10.79 -22.42
CA TRP A 126 10.47 -12.15 -21.93
C TRP A 126 11.39 -12.40 -20.73
N GLY A 127 11.05 -13.30 -19.82
CA GLY A 127 11.96 -13.69 -18.74
C GLY A 127 11.76 -15.13 -18.29
N SER A 128 12.80 -15.68 -17.68
CA SER A 128 12.78 -17.00 -17.02
C SER A 128 12.53 -16.87 -15.51
N ALA A 129 12.89 -15.72 -14.93
CA ALA A 129 12.71 -15.35 -13.53
C ALA A 129 12.73 -13.82 -13.39
N ALA A 130 12.32 -13.31 -12.21
CA ALA A 130 12.35 -11.87 -11.90
C ALA A 130 13.74 -11.20 -12.05
N ASN A 131 14.80 -12.01 -11.96
CA ASN A 131 16.19 -11.61 -12.10
C ASN A 131 16.86 -12.18 -13.37
N ASP A 132 16.07 -12.63 -14.34
CA ASP A 132 16.55 -13.11 -15.64
C ASP A 132 15.54 -12.73 -16.73
N ILE A 133 15.65 -11.47 -17.18
CA ILE A 133 14.72 -10.86 -18.14
C ILE A 133 15.50 -10.43 -19.37
N TRP A 134 14.91 -10.66 -20.52
CA TRP A 134 15.43 -10.34 -21.83
C TRP A 134 14.50 -9.37 -22.54
N MET A 135 15.10 -8.37 -23.19
CA MET A 135 14.39 -7.44 -24.07
C MET A 135 15.11 -7.36 -25.41
N SER A 136 14.36 -7.14 -26.48
CA SER A 136 14.91 -6.80 -27.79
C SER A 136 14.44 -5.42 -28.24
N ASN A 137 15.13 -4.83 -29.20
CA ASN A 137 14.66 -3.61 -29.88
C ASN A 137 14.57 -3.75 -31.40
N GLU A 138 14.05 -2.71 -32.06
CA GLU A 138 13.90 -2.66 -33.53
C GLU A 138 15.22 -2.80 -34.29
N SER A 139 16.34 -2.41 -33.68
CA SER A 139 17.68 -2.52 -34.27
C SER A 139 18.28 -3.93 -34.17
N GLY A 140 17.51 -4.91 -33.70
CA GLY A 140 17.96 -6.30 -33.53
C GLY A 140 18.90 -6.51 -32.35
N LYS A 141 19.01 -5.55 -31.42
CA LYS A 141 19.79 -5.72 -30.19
C LYS A 141 19.01 -6.51 -29.15
N MET A 142 19.76 -7.17 -28.27
CA MET A 142 19.23 -7.90 -27.11
C MET A 142 19.88 -7.38 -25.83
N PHE A 143 19.04 -7.14 -24.83
CA PHE A 143 19.39 -6.67 -23.51
C PHE A 143 18.98 -7.73 -22.49
N HIS A 144 19.77 -7.86 -21.42
CA HIS A 144 19.56 -8.84 -20.37
C HIS A 144 19.66 -8.17 -19.00
N TYR A 145 18.65 -8.40 -18.17
CA TYR A 145 18.58 -8.02 -16.77
C TYR A 145 18.93 -9.20 -15.89
N ASP A 146 19.90 -9.01 -14.99
CA ASP A 146 20.42 -10.05 -14.09
C ASP A 146 19.88 -9.93 -12.64
N GLY A 147 18.86 -9.10 -12.43
CA GLY A 147 18.35 -8.75 -11.10
C GLY A 147 19.01 -7.53 -10.48
N LYS A 148 19.99 -6.92 -11.14
CA LYS A 148 20.65 -5.69 -10.68
C LYS A 148 20.71 -4.64 -11.77
N GLU A 149 21.14 -5.02 -12.95
CA GLU A 149 21.36 -4.09 -14.06
C GLU A 149 21.00 -4.71 -15.41
N TRP A 150 20.69 -3.83 -16.38
CA TRP A 150 20.49 -4.21 -17.77
C TRP A 150 21.81 -4.10 -18.53
N THR A 151 22.14 -5.13 -19.31
CA THR A 151 23.33 -5.14 -20.18
C THR A 151 22.98 -5.52 -21.61
N GLU A 152 23.52 -4.80 -22.60
CA GLU A 152 23.46 -5.21 -24.01
C GLU A 152 24.32 -6.47 -24.19
N LYS A 153 23.72 -7.57 -24.62
CA LYS A 153 24.43 -8.87 -24.78
C LYS A 153 24.85 -9.12 -26.22
N THR A 154 24.01 -8.75 -27.18
CA THR A 154 24.29 -8.99 -28.59
C THR A 154 23.44 -8.10 -29.48
N ARG A 155 23.82 -8.04 -30.75
CA ARG A 155 22.99 -7.53 -31.85
C ARG A 155 22.94 -8.61 -32.92
N LEU A 156 21.74 -8.96 -33.38
CA LEU A 156 21.59 -9.78 -34.57
C LEU A 156 22.22 -9.01 -35.74
N LYS A 157 23.28 -9.57 -36.31
CA LYS A 157 23.88 -9.08 -37.55
C LYS A 157 23.43 -9.95 -38.69
N VAL A 158 22.88 -9.33 -39.72
CA VAL A 158 22.50 -9.96 -40.98
C VAL A 158 23.42 -9.38 -42.05
N ASP A 159 24.34 -10.22 -42.55
CA ASP A 159 25.49 -9.82 -43.39
C ASP A 159 25.14 -8.99 -44.64
N TRP A 160 23.90 -9.02 -45.12
CA TRP A 160 23.43 -8.27 -46.29
C TRP A 160 22.57 -7.04 -45.96
N PHE A 161 22.26 -6.79 -44.69
CA PHE A 161 21.38 -5.68 -44.25
C PHE A 161 22.11 -4.63 -43.41
N ASP A 162 23.17 -5.02 -42.68
CA ASP A 162 23.86 -4.14 -41.71
C ASP A 162 25.06 -3.35 -42.27
N TYR A 163 25.23 -3.30 -43.60
CA TYR A 163 26.21 -2.41 -44.26
C TYR A 163 25.57 -1.06 -44.60
N VAL A 164 25.29 -0.22 -43.59
CA VAL A 164 25.08 1.22 -43.79
C VAL A 164 25.67 1.99 -42.62
#